data_AF-A0A5C6PSG1-F1
#
_entry.id   AF-A0A5C6PSG1-F1
#
_cell.length_a   1.000
_cell.length_b   1.000
_cell.length_c   1.000
_cell.angle_alpha   90.00
_cell.angle_beta   90.00
_cell.angle_gamma   90.00
#
_symmetry.space_group_name_H-M   'P 1'
#
loop_
_entity.id
_entity.type
_entity.pdbx_description
1 polymer ?
#
loop_
_entity_poly.entity_id
_entity_poly.type
_entity_poly.pdbx_seq_one_letter_code
_entity_poly.pdbx_strand_id
1 'polypeptide(L)'
;MVVAFSVVFQKAVLKAEPDEDLKQRVLNLIESITSSVFQYTTRGLFECDKLTYIAQLAFQILMINKDINTAELDFLLRYPVQPGATSPVVFLSNHSWGGIKALCSMEQFKDLDRDIEGSAKCWKKFVECECPEKEKFPQEWKNKTSLQKLCMMRALRSDRMTYAVRDFVEEKLGSKYVIGRTLDFAVSFEESGPATPMFFILSPGVDPLKDVEKHDYQERVAMFRTYCCDKITKITQPHL
;
A
#
# COMPACT_ATOMS: atom_id res chain seq x y z
N MET A 1 -8.65 16.23 -12.18
CA MET A 1 -8.91 15.01 -11.37
C MET A 1 -10.30 14.44 -11.58
N VAL A 2 -11.40 15.20 -11.40
CA VAL A 2 -12.78 14.66 -11.49
C VAL A 2 -13.10 14.05 -12.87
N VAL A 3 -12.69 14.70 -13.97
CA VAL A 3 -12.97 14.21 -15.33
C VAL A 3 -12.30 12.86 -15.62
N ALA A 4 -11.03 12.71 -15.25
CA ALA A 4 -10.30 11.45 -15.45
C ALA A 4 -10.93 10.31 -14.65
N PHE A 5 -11.31 10.57 -13.39
CA PHE A 5 -12.01 9.60 -12.56
C PHE A 5 -13.35 9.17 -13.19
N SER A 6 -14.17 10.12 -13.67
CA SER A 6 -15.46 9.79 -14.29
C SER A 6 -15.31 8.88 -15.52
N VAL A 7 -14.29 9.12 -16.35
CA VAL A 7 -14.01 8.27 -17.53
C VAL A 7 -13.62 6.86 -17.10
N VAL A 8 -12.69 6.72 -16.14
CA VAL A 8 -12.26 5.42 -15.63
C VAL A 8 -13.41 4.67 -14.97
N PHE A 9 -14.23 5.38 -14.18
CA PHE A 9 -15.40 4.83 -13.53
C PHE A 9 -16.42 4.25 -14.53
N GLN A 10 -16.78 5.02 -15.57
CA GLN A 10 -17.70 4.55 -16.60
C GLN A 10 -17.16 3.33 -17.35
N LYS A 11 -15.87 3.35 -17.73
CA LYS A 11 -15.21 2.19 -18.35
C LYS A 11 -15.23 0.95 -17.44
N ALA A 12 -14.98 1.13 -16.15
CA ALA A 12 -14.99 0.05 -15.17
C ALA A 12 -16.39 -0.56 -14.98
N VAL A 13 -17.43 0.27 -14.97
CA VAL A 13 -18.83 -0.20 -14.91
C VAL A 13 -19.17 -1.06 -16.13
N LEU A 14 -18.78 -0.63 -17.33
CA LEU A 14 -19.01 -1.39 -18.57
C LEU A 14 -18.20 -2.69 -18.64
N LYS A 15 -17.04 -2.74 -17.98
CA LYS A 15 -16.15 -3.91 -17.95
C LYS A 15 -16.55 -4.95 -16.89
N ALA A 16 -17.36 -4.56 -15.90
CA ALA A 16 -17.74 -5.46 -14.82
C ALA A 16 -18.48 -6.69 -15.35
N GLU A 17 -18.17 -7.87 -14.80
CA GLU A 17 -18.83 -9.11 -15.22
C GLU A 17 -20.32 -9.05 -14.86
N PRO A 18 -21.22 -9.26 -15.83
CA PRO A 18 -22.66 -9.26 -15.57
C PRO A 18 -23.04 -10.49 -14.75
N ASP A 19 -23.99 -10.31 -13.85
CA ASP A 19 -24.57 -11.39 -13.05
C ASP A 19 -26.08 -11.15 -12.87
N GLU A 20 -26.85 -12.24 -12.86
CA GLU A 20 -28.30 -12.22 -12.65
C GLU A 20 -28.64 -11.97 -11.17
N ASP A 21 -27.81 -12.45 -10.24
CA ASP A 21 -27.98 -12.15 -8.82
C ASP A 21 -27.53 -10.72 -8.52
N LEU A 22 -28.43 -9.95 -7.90
CA LEU A 22 -28.17 -8.55 -7.58
C LEU A 22 -26.96 -8.39 -6.66
N LYS A 23 -26.78 -9.28 -5.68
CA LYS A 23 -25.67 -9.17 -4.73
C LYS A 23 -24.35 -9.44 -5.43
N GLN A 24 -24.28 -10.49 -6.23
CA GLN A 24 -23.08 -10.83 -6.99
C GLN A 24 -22.74 -9.73 -8.01
N ARG A 25 -23.73 -9.18 -8.71
CA ARG A 25 -23.51 -8.05 -9.64
C ARG A 25 -22.92 -6.83 -8.94
N VAL A 26 -23.37 -6.51 -7.73
CA VAL A 26 -22.81 -5.41 -6.94
C VAL A 26 -21.36 -5.69 -6.55
N LEU A 27 -21.02 -6.93 -6.18
CA LEU A 27 -19.64 -7.33 -5.88
C LEU A 27 -18.73 -7.20 -7.12
N ASN A 28 -19.20 -7.67 -8.28
CA ASN A 28 -18.45 -7.58 -9.54
C ASN A 28 -18.19 -6.11 -9.93
N LEU A 29 -19.18 -5.23 -9.74
CA LEU A 29 -19.02 -3.79 -9.94
C LEU A 29 -17.96 -3.19 -9.01
N ILE A 30 -18.05 -3.47 -7.70
CA ILE A 30 -17.09 -2.99 -6.70
C ILE A 30 -15.68 -3.45 -7.06
N GLU A 31 -15.51 -4.73 -7.42
CA GLU A 31 -14.22 -5.27 -7.81
C GLU A 31 -13.66 -4.61 -9.07
N SER A 32 -14.48 -4.47 -10.12
CA SER A 32 -14.07 -3.86 -11.39
C SER A 32 -13.66 -2.40 -11.20
N ILE A 33 -14.47 -1.62 -10.48
CA ILE A 33 -14.20 -0.20 -10.19
C ILE A 33 -12.94 -0.06 -9.36
N THR A 34 -12.80 -0.82 -8.27
CA THR A 34 -11.64 -0.75 -7.37
C THR A 34 -10.35 -1.10 -8.11
N SER A 35 -10.37 -2.19 -8.89
CA SER A 35 -9.22 -2.63 -9.70
C SER A 35 -8.85 -1.61 -10.77
N SER A 36 -9.84 -1.06 -11.49
CA SER A 36 -9.60 -0.10 -12.57
C SER A 36 -9.04 1.22 -12.06
N VAL A 37 -9.59 1.74 -10.97
CA VAL A 37 -9.09 2.97 -10.32
C VAL A 37 -7.70 2.74 -9.74
N PHE A 38 -7.45 1.59 -9.11
CA PHE A 38 -6.11 1.23 -8.63
C PHE A 38 -5.08 1.20 -9.76
N GLN A 39 -5.38 0.51 -10.86
CA GLN A 39 -4.49 0.43 -12.01
C GLN A 39 -4.25 1.80 -12.64
N TYR A 40 -5.29 2.60 -12.81
CA TYR A 40 -5.17 3.93 -13.39
C TYR A 40 -4.31 4.85 -12.51
N THR A 41 -4.52 4.86 -11.20
CA THR A 41 -3.73 5.71 -10.29
C THR A 41 -2.29 5.24 -10.17
N THR A 42 -2.04 3.93 -10.03
CA THR A 42 -0.68 3.39 -9.88
C THR A 42 0.21 3.59 -11.11
N ARG A 43 -0.38 3.82 -12.31
CA ARG A 43 0.37 4.23 -13.52
C ARG A 43 1.09 5.56 -13.35
N GLY A 44 0.52 6.48 -12.58
CA GLY A 44 1.08 7.81 -12.36
C GLY A 44 1.94 7.95 -11.11
N LEU A 45 2.08 6.89 -10.30
CA LEU A 45 2.81 6.92 -9.04
C LEU A 45 4.23 6.39 -9.20
N PHE A 46 5.17 7.00 -8.48
CA PHE A 46 6.51 6.42 -8.30
C PHE A 46 6.41 5.10 -7.52
N GLU A 47 7.35 4.18 -7.76
CA GLU A 47 7.38 2.87 -7.09
C GLU A 47 7.38 2.99 -5.56
N CYS A 48 8.05 4.00 -5.00
CA CYS A 48 8.11 4.24 -3.56
C CYS A 48 6.75 4.60 -2.95
N ASP A 49 5.83 5.17 -3.74
CA ASP A 49 4.54 5.69 -3.26
C ASP A 49 3.40 4.67 -3.42
N LYS A 50 3.59 3.67 -4.28
CA LYS A 50 2.54 2.68 -4.61
C LYS A 50 2.03 1.94 -3.37
N LEU A 51 2.94 1.51 -2.48
CA LEU A 51 2.55 0.78 -1.27
C LEU A 51 1.74 1.67 -0.31
N THR A 52 2.14 2.94 -0.15
CA THR A 52 1.42 3.90 0.70
C THR A 52 0.01 4.14 0.17
N TYR A 53 -0.13 4.36 -1.14
CA TYR A 53 -1.43 4.55 -1.77
C TYR A 53 -2.35 3.34 -1.57
N ILE A 54 -1.87 2.12 -1.84
CA ILE A 54 -2.72 0.94 -1.71
C ILE A 54 -3.04 0.60 -0.25
N ALA A 55 -2.14 0.87 0.68
CA ALA A 55 -2.43 0.74 2.11
C ALA A 55 -3.55 1.69 2.54
N GLN A 56 -3.49 2.96 2.10
CA GLN A 56 -4.56 3.93 2.35
C GLN A 56 -5.89 3.48 1.76
N LEU A 57 -5.90 2.99 0.51
CA LEU A 57 -7.10 2.45 -0.12
C LEU A 57 -7.69 1.28 0.69
N ALA A 58 -6.84 0.33 1.09
CA ALA A 58 -7.24 -0.81 1.93
C ALA A 58 -7.86 -0.34 3.25
N PHE A 59 -7.22 0.59 3.96
CA PHE A 59 -7.76 1.12 5.21
C PHE A 59 -9.11 1.80 5.02
N GLN A 60 -9.29 2.61 3.98
CA GLN A 60 -10.58 3.28 3.71
C GLN A 60 -11.70 2.28 3.41
N ILE A 61 -11.44 1.27 2.57
CA ILE A 61 -12.41 0.21 2.27
C ILE A 61 -12.82 -0.52 3.55
N LEU A 62 -11.84 -0.95 4.35
CA LEU A 62 -12.09 -1.69 5.59
C LEU A 62 -12.78 -0.82 6.66
N MET A 63 -12.52 0.49 6.71
CA MET A 63 -13.22 1.41 7.59
C MET A 63 -14.69 1.55 7.21
N ILE A 64 -15.00 1.72 5.92
CA ILE A 64 -16.38 1.83 5.42
C ILE A 64 -17.16 0.55 5.72
N ASN A 65 -16.52 -0.61 5.57
CA ASN A 65 -17.11 -1.91 5.89
C ASN A 65 -17.19 -2.19 7.40
N LYS A 66 -16.56 -1.36 8.24
CA LYS A 66 -16.42 -1.55 9.69
C LYS A 66 -15.66 -2.83 10.07
N ASP A 67 -14.76 -3.27 9.20
CA ASP A 67 -13.91 -4.46 9.40
C ASP A 67 -12.68 -4.17 10.27
N ILE A 68 -12.37 -2.89 10.51
CA ILE A 68 -11.25 -2.46 11.35
C ILE A 68 -11.64 -1.40 12.38
N ASN A 69 -10.94 -1.40 13.51
CA ASN A 69 -11.12 -0.44 14.57
C ASN A 69 -10.36 0.86 14.27
N THR A 70 -11.03 2.01 14.43
CA THR A 70 -10.45 3.33 14.13
C THR A 70 -9.36 3.76 15.11
N ALA A 71 -9.44 3.37 16.38
CA ALA A 71 -8.42 3.68 17.38
C ALA A 71 -7.14 2.86 17.15
N GLU A 72 -7.28 1.59 16.75
CA GLU A 72 -6.14 0.75 16.35
C GLU A 72 -5.45 1.32 15.11
N LEU A 73 -6.22 1.77 14.12
CA LEU A 73 -5.66 2.43 12.93
C LEU A 73 -4.98 3.77 13.27
N ASP A 74 -5.57 4.57 14.16
CA ASP A 74 -4.96 5.83 14.62
C ASP A 74 -3.61 5.58 15.31
N PHE A 75 -3.53 4.56 16.16
CA PHE A 75 -2.27 4.11 16.75
C PHE A 75 -1.25 3.74 15.67
N LEU A 76 -1.64 2.93 14.68
CA LEU A 76 -0.73 2.50 13.62
C LEU A 76 -0.14 3.70 12.84
N LEU A 77 -0.98 4.68 12.51
CA LEU A 77 -0.62 5.83 11.68
C LEU A 77 0.17 6.89 12.45
N ARG A 78 -0.23 7.22 13.67
CA ARG A 78 0.41 8.27 14.49
C ARG A 78 1.55 7.75 15.34
N TYR A 79 1.48 6.49 15.71
CA TYR A 79 2.42 5.81 16.60
C TYR A 79 2.72 6.64 17.87
N PRO A 80 1.72 6.84 18.76
CA PRO A 80 1.94 7.53 20.01
C PRO A 80 2.92 6.73 20.89
N VAL A 81 3.79 7.44 21.60
CA VAL A 81 4.83 6.85 22.47
C VAL A 81 4.68 7.45 23.86
N GLN A 82 4.63 6.61 24.90
CA GLN A 82 4.68 7.06 26.28
C GLN A 82 6.07 7.65 26.59
N PRO A 83 6.17 8.95 26.94
CA PRO A 83 7.46 9.56 27.27
C PRO A 83 8.07 8.98 28.56
N GLY A 84 9.40 8.91 28.62
CA GLY A 84 10.13 8.48 29.81
C GLY A 84 10.05 6.98 30.13
N ALA A 85 9.38 6.18 29.29
CA ALA A 85 9.36 4.73 29.44
C ALA A 85 10.74 4.14 29.15
N THR A 86 11.28 3.37 30.10
CA THR A 86 12.55 2.66 29.93
C THR A 86 12.27 1.20 29.61
N SER A 87 12.92 0.68 28.58
CA SER A 87 12.79 -0.73 28.21
C SER A 87 13.43 -1.61 29.30
N PRO A 88 12.69 -2.57 29.86
CA PRO A 88 13.23 -3.57 30.79
C PRO A 88 13.97 -4.69 30.05
N VAL A 89 13.87 -4.74 28.71
CA VAL A 89 14.52 -5.74 27.86
C VAL A 89 15.52 -5.10 26.90
N VAL A 90 16.66 -5.74 26.71
CA VAL A 90 17.79 -5.19 25.94
C VAL A 90 17.59 -5.17 24.43
N PHE A 91 16.64 -5.95 23.91
CA PHE A 91 16.37 -6.08 22.46
C PHE A 91 15.33 -5.07 21.95
N LEU A 92 14.78 -4.22 22.83
CA LEU A 92 13.87 -3.14 22.46
C LEU A 92 14.43 -1.80 22.92
N SER A 93 14.29 -0.79 22.07
CA SER A 93 14.62 0.59 22.42
C SER A 93 13.59 1.18 23.39
N ASN A 94 13.98 2.23 24.13
CA ASN A 94 13.03 2.99 24.96
C ASN A 94 11.87 3.57 24.15
N HIS A 95 12.11 3.95 22.88
CA HIS A 95 11.07 4.45 21.98
C HIS A 95 10.07 3.35 21.58
N SER A 96 10.57 2.16 21.21
CA SER A 96 9.74 0.98 20.96
C SER A 96 8.94 0.61 22.20
N TRP A 97 9.58 0.64 23.37
CA TRP A 97 8.93 0.34 24.64
C TRP A 97 7.83 1.33 24.98
N GLY A 98 8.07 2.64 24.83
CA GLY A 98 7.03 3.65 25.02
C GLY A 98 5.84 3.47 24.06
N GLY A 99 6.09 2.99 22.83
CA GLY A 99 5.03 2.60 21.90
C GLY A 99 4.24 1.36 22.37
N ILE A 100 4.92 0.34 22.91
CA ILE A 100 4.27 -0.82 23.53
C ILE A 100 3.39 -0.39 24.71
N LYS A 101 3.89 0.50 25.59
CA LYS A 101 3.11 0.99 26.74
C LYS A 101 1.89 1.79 26.29
N ALA A 102 2.04 2.63 25.25
CA ALA A 102 0.91 3.31 24.64
C ALA A 102 -0.10 2.33 24.04
N LEU A 103 0.37 1.28 23.36
CA LEU A 103 -0.47 0.22 22.80
C LEU A 103 -1.26 -0.52 23.90
N CYS A 104 -0.63 -0.80 25.05
CA CYS A 104 -1.25 -1.45 26.22
C CYS A 104 -2.40 -0.64 26.86
N SER A 105 -2.56 0.64 26.51
CA SER A 105 -3.71 1.44 26.97
C SER A 105 -5.04 0.99 26.35
N MET A 106 -4.98 0.29 25.22
CA MET A 106 -6.13 -0.33 24.57
C MET A 106 -6.38 -1.73 25.16
N GLU A 107 -7.64 -2.04 25.47
CA GLU A 107 -8.05 -3.29 26.12
C GLU A 107 -7.57 -4.53 25.37
N GLN A 108 -7.52 -4.45 24.04
CA GLN A 108 -7.09 -5.53 23.16
C GLN A 108 -5.60 -5.87 23.30
N PHE A 109 -4.78 -4.99 23.90
CA PHE A 109 -3.34 -5.20 24.09
C PHE A 109 -2.92 -5.16 25.55
N LYS A 110 -3.88 -5.27 26.46
CA LYS A 110 -3.63 -5.33 27.88
C LYS A 110 -2.60 -6.44 28.18
N ASP A 111 -1.66 -6.11 29.08
CA ASP A 111 -0.61 -7.02 29.55
C ASP A 111 0.45 -7.44 28.50
N LEU A 112 0.48 -6.84 27.30
CA LEU A 112 1.53 -7.08 26.29
C LEU A 112 2.94 -6.78 26.83
N ASP A 113 3.08 -5.66 27.53
CA ASP A 113 4.34 -5.27 28.18
C ASP A 113 4.80 -6.33 29.19
N ARG A 114 3.90 -6.77 30.06
CA ARG A 114 4.18 -7.82 31.05
C ARG A 114 4.55 -9.14 30.41
N ASP A 115 3.91 -9.52 29.30
CA ASP A 115 4.25 -10.76 28.59
C ASP A 115 5.62 -10.68 27.90
N ILE A 116 5.97 -9.52 27.33
CA ILE A 116 7.29 -9.30 26.74
C ILE A 116 8.39 -9.41 27.82
N GLU A 117 8.14 -8.86 29.00
CA GLU A 117 9.04 -8.99 30.16
C GLU A 117 9.14 -10.44 30.66
N GLY A 118 7.99 -11.07 30.96
CA GLY A 118 7.92 -12.41 31.53
C GLY A 118 8.44 -13.50 30.60
N SER A 119 8.29 -13.30 29.29
CA SER A 119 8.70 -14.26 28.24
C SER A 119 9.78 -13.70 27.32
N ALA A 120 10.70 -12.88 27.86
CA ALA A 120 11.72 -12.14 27.11
C ALA A 120 12.51 -12.98 26.10
N LYS A 121 12.86 -14.23 26.41
CA LYS A 121 13.60 -15.12 25.47
C LYS A 121 12.80 -15.41 24.20
N CYS A 122 11.49 -15.63 24.31
CA CYS A 122 10.62 -15.93 23.18
C CYS A 122 10.42 -14.69 22.30
N TRP A 123 10.14 -13.55 22.94
CA TRP A 123 9.98 -12.27 22.25
C TRP A 123 11.27 -11.79 21.59
N LYS A 124 12.43 -11.97 22.24
CA LYS A 124 13.73 -11.68 21.64
C LYS A 124 13.92 -12.45 20.33
N LYS A 125 13.64 -13.77 20.33
CA LYS A 125 13.72 -14.60 19.13
C LYS A 125 12.81 -14.10 18.00
N PHE A 126 11.60 -13.66 18.32
CA PHE A 126 10.68 -13.09 17.34
C PHE A 126 11.20 -11.75 16.79
N VAL A 127 11.58 -10.82 17.66
CA VAL A 127 12.07 -9.48 17.29
C VAL A 127 13.37 -9.56 16.48
N GLU A 128 14.27 -10.49 16.80
CA GLU A 128 15.55 -10.65 16.09
C GLU A 128 15.46 -11.52 14.83
N CYS A 129 14.27 -12.04 14.48
CA CYS A 129 14.06 -12.77 13.24
C CYS A 129 14.32 -11.87 12.01
N GLU A 130 14.79 -12.44 10.90
CA GLU A 130 15.00 -11.69 9.66
C GLU A 130 13.67 -11.19 9.06
N CYS A 131 12.65 -12.06 9.07
CA CYS A 131 11.33 -11.82 8.46
C CYS A 131 10.20 -12.02 9.49
N PRO A 132 10.15 -11.21 10.57
CA PRO A 132 9.17 -11.36 11.66
C PRO A 132 7.71 -11.25 11.18
N GLU A 133 7.45 -10.53 10.08
CA GLU A 133 6.12 -10.43 9.48
C GLU A 133 5.58 -11.77 8.93
N LYS A 134 6.46 -12.73 8.65
CA LYS A 134 6.10 -14.09 8.22
C LYS A 134 5.99 -15.08 9.39
N GLU A 135 6.43 -14.68 10.58
CA GLU A 135 6.44 -15.52 11.77
C GLU A 135 5.13 -15.42 12.54
N LYS A 136 4.81 -16.49 13.27
CA LYS A 136 3.69 -16.46 14.21
C LYS A 136 4.11 -15.70 15.46
N PHE A 137 3.29 -14.73 15.86
CA PHE A 137 3.48 -14.04 17.13
C PHE A 137 3.49 -15.02 18.32
N PRO A 138 4.25 -14.72 19.39
CA PRO A 138 4.28 -15.55 20.59
C PRO A 138 2.88 -15.75 21.22
N GLN A 139 2.68 -16.91 21.84
CA GLN A 139 1.56 -17.20 22.74
C GLN A 139 0.17 -16.88 22.15
N GLU A 140 -0.64 -16.10 22.85
CA GLU A 140 -2.00 -15.68 22.48
C GLU A 140 -2.02 -14.55 21.44
N TRP A 141 -0.90 -13.85 21.26
CA TRP A 141 -0.79 -12.71 20.33
C TRP A 141 -0.91 -13.14 18.86
N LYS A 142 -0.69 -14.42 18.55
CA LYS A 142 -0.98 -15.00 17.22
C LYS A 142 -2.45 -14.92 16.82
N ASN A 143 -3.37 -14.83 17.79
CA ASN A 143 -4.81 -14.79 17.57
C ASN A 143 -5.34 -13.37 17.31
N LYS A 144 -4.48 -12.35 17.38
CA LYS A 144 -4.85 -10.97 17.06
C LYS A 144 -5.23 -10.83 15.58
N THR A 145 -6.09 -9.83 15.31
CA THR A 145 -6.46 -9.48 13.94
C THR A 145 -5.25 -8.97 13.16
N SER A 146 -5.35 -8.92 11.84
CA SER A 146 -4.25 -8.47 10.98
C SER A 146 -3.86 -7.01 11.27
N LEU A 147 -4.83 -6.13 11.57
CA LEU A 147 -4.53 -4.74 11.96
C LEU A 147 -3.84 -4.67 13.33
N GLN A 148 -4.30 -5.47 14.29
CA GLN A 148 -3.67 -5.52 15.61
C GLN A 148 -2.23 -6.04 15.52
N LYS A 149 -1.97 -7.04 14.67
CA LYS A 149 -0.61 -7.52 14.36
C LYS A 149 0.25 -6.43 13.73
N LEU A 150 -0.30 -5.60 12.83
CA LEU A 150 0.42 -4.42 12.31
C LEU A 150 0.79 -3.43 13.43
N CYS A 151 -0.12 -3.18 14.38
CA CYS A 151 0.15 -2.28 15.50
C CYS A 151 1.31 -2.82 16.37
N MET A 152 1.33 -4.12 16.63
CA MET A 152 2.42 -4.78 17.36
C MET A 152 3.73 -4.75 16.57
N MET A 153 3.70 -5.08 15.27
CA MET A 153 4.87 -4.97 14.38
C MET A 153 5.45 -3.56 14.36
N ARG A 154 4.59 -2.54 14.36
CA ARG A 154 5.01 -1.13 14.36
C ARG A 154 5.86 -0.78 15.58
N ALA A 155 5.53 -1.36 16.74
CA ALA A 155 6.28 -1.12 17.97
C ALA A 155 7.54 -1.99 18.09
N LEU A 156 7.48 -3.23 17.61
CA LEU A 156 8.55 -4.23 17.77
C LEU A 156 9.63 -4.11 16.68
N ARG A 157 9.24 -3.93 15.42
CA ARG A 157 10.09 -3.97 14.22
C ARG A 157 9.62 -2.97 13.16
N SER A 158 9.78 -1.68 13.46
CA SER A 158 9.36 -0.59 12.56
C SER A 158 10.04 -0.62 11.19
N ASP A 159 11.23 -1.21 11.10
CA ASP A 159 12.01 -1.41 9.86
C ASP A 159 11.35 -2.40 8.89
N ARG A 160 10.52 -3.33 9.40
CA ARG A 160 9.82 -4.34 8.58
C ARG A 160 8.41 -3.94 8.19
N MET A 161 7.98 -2.71 8.50
CA MET A 161 6.62 -2.25 8.24
C MET A 161 6.23 -2.29 6.76
N THR A 162 7.16 -2.03 5.85
CA THR A 162 6.91 -2.13 4.40
C THR A 162 6.45 -3.54 4.01
N TYR A 163 7.08 -4.57 4.55
CA TYR A 163 6.72 -5.96 4.29
C TYR A 163 5.42 -6.35 5.00
N ALA A 164 5.27 -5.97 6.26
CA ALA A 164 4.06 -6.25 7.03
C ALA A 164 2.80 -5.60 6.41
N VAL A 165 2.90 -4.35 5.94
CA VAL A 165 1.80 -3.65 5.26
C VAL A 165 1.50 -4.28 3.90
N ARG A 166 2.51 -4.71 3.15
CA ARG A 166 2.31 -5.45 1.90
C ARG A 166 1.51 -6.72 2.16
N ASP A 167 1.91 -7.52 3.14
CA ASP A 167 1.22 -8.76 3.50
C ASP A 167 -0.22 -8.49 3.96
N PHE A 168 -0.44 -7.42 4.73
CA PHE A 168 -1.78 -7.01 5.13
C PHE A 168 -2.66 -6.65 3.93
N VAL A 169 -2.13 -5.87 2.97
CA VAL A 169 -2.86 -5.50 1.75
C VAL A 169 -3.18 -6.73 0.91
N GLU A 170 -2.22 -7.64 0.76
CA GLU A 170 -2.42 -8.90 0.06
C GLU A 170 -3.51 -9.75 0.72
N GLU A 171 -3.51 -9.85 2.05
CA GLU A 171 -4.53 -10.59 2.79
C GLU A 171 -5.93 -9.97 2.62
N LYS A 172 -6.04 -8.63 2.63
CA LYS A 172 -7.34 -7.94 2.65
C LYS A 172 -7.93 -7.65 1.28
N LEU A 173 -7.11 -7.31 0.30
CA LEU A 173 -7.56 -6.95 -1.05
C LEU A 173 -7.17 -8.01 -2.10
N GLY A 174 -6.21 -8.88 -1.81
CA GLY A 174 -5.71 -9.90 -2.71
C GLY A 174 -4.38 -9.54 -3.36
N SER A 175 -3.68 -10.57 -3.84
CA SER A 175 -2.32 -10.48 -4.39
C SER A 175 -2.20 -9.53 -5.61
N LYS A 176 -3.27 -9.34 -6.37
CA LYS A 176 -3.31 -8.43 -7.53
C LYS A 176 -3.01 -6.96 -7.18
N TYR A 177 -3.11 -6.57 -5.90
CA TYR A 177 -2.86 -5.21 -5.44
C TYR A 177 -1.43 -4.98 -4.91
N VAL A 178 -0.64 -6.05 -4.76
CA VAL A 178 0.76 -5.97 -4.30
C VAL A 178 1.77 -6.49 -5.32
N ILE A 179 1.32 -7.36 -6.23
CA ILE A 179 2.14 -7.81 -7.35
C ILE A 179 2.30 -6.63 -8.32
N GLY A 180 3.53 -6.17 -8.51
CA GLY A 180 3.85 -5.17 -9.51
C GLY A 180 3.54 -5.72 -10.90
N ARG A 181 2.35 -5.43 -11.43
CA ARG A 181 2.06 -5.66 -12.84
C ARG A 181 2.80 -4.62 -13.67
N THR A 182 3.52 -5.08 -14.68
CA THR A 182 3.97 -4.22 -15.77
C THR A 182 2.73 -3.65 -16.44
N LEU A 183 2.72 -2.33 -16.58
CA LEU A 183 1.64 -1.61 -17.21
C LEU A 183 1.69 -1.91 -18.70
N ASP A 184 0.60 -2.46 -19.24
CA ASP A 184 0.51 -2.66 -20.67
C ASP A 184 0.31 -1.29 -21.33
N PHE A 185 1.30 -0.92 -22.15
CA PHE A 185 1.29 0.32 -22.90
C PHE A 185 0.10 0.37 -23.87
N ALA A 186 -0.29 -0.77 -24.48
CA ALA A 186 -1.42 -0.83 -25.39
C ALA A 186 -2.73 -0.44 -24.69
N VAL A 187 -2.98 -1.01 -23.50
CA VAL A 187 -4.16 -0.68 -22.68
C VAL A 187 -4.17 0.80 -22.28
N SER A 188 -3.00 1.33 -21.90
CA SER A 188 -2.88 2.75 -21.53
C SER A 188 -3.10 3.66 -22.75
N PHE A 189 -2.70 3.21 -23.94
CA PHE A 189 -2.86 3.96 -25.18
C PHE A 189 -4.31 4.02 -25.64
N GLU A 190 -5.05 2.91 -25.57
CA GLU A 190 -6.50 2.86 -25.81
C GLU A 190 -7.28 3.80 -24.89
N GLU A 191 -6.78 4.03 -23.67
CA GLU A 191 -7.40 4.95 -22.72
C GLU A 191 -7.06 6.42 -22.97
N SER A 192 -6.02 6.72 -23.74
CA SER A 192 -5.63 8.09 -24.09
C SER A 192 -6.54 8.66 -25.21
N GLY A 193 -6.39 9.95 -25.50
CA GLY A 193 -7.08 10.61 -26.62
C GLY A 193 -6.47 11.97 -26.93
N PRO A 194 -6.90 12.68 -27.98
CA PRO A 194 -6.42 14.04 -28.27
C PRO A 194 -6.61 15.01 -27.09
N ALA A 195 -7.68 14.84 -26.31
CA ALA A 195 -7.96 15.61 -25.10
C ALA A 195 -7.30 15.04 -23.83
N THR A 196 -6.64 13.87 -23.91
CA THR A 196 -5.96 13.20 -22.78
C THR A 196 -4.65 12.60 -23.29
N PRO A 197 -3.63 13.43 -23.53
CA PRO A 197 -2.34 12.99 -24.06
C PRO A 197 -1.58 12.13 -23.06
N MET A 198 -0.72 11.25 -23.56
CA MET A 198 0.10 10.39 -22.71
C MET A 198 1.44 11.06 -22.38
N PHE A 199 1.80 11.03 -21.10
CA PHE A 199 3.07 11.57 -20.61
C PHE A 199 3.91 10.47 -19.97
N PHE A 200 5.19 10.44 -20.32
CA PHE A 200 6.17 9.58 -19.66
C PHE A 200 6.97 10.38 -18.65
N ILE A 201 7.08 9.86 -17.42
CA ILE A 201 7.97 10.38 -16.39
C ILE A 201 9.11 9.37 -16.23
N LEU A 202 10.30 9.76 -16.70
CA LEU A 202 11.45 8.85 -16.77
C LEU A 202 12.48 9.14 -15.69
N SER A 203 12.85 8.09 -14.96
CA SER A 203 14.09 8.05 -14.19
C SER A 203 15.31 8.09 -15.12
N PRO A 204 16.44 8.66 -14.69
CA PRO A 204 17.67 8.63 -15.46
C PRO A 204 18.06 7.21 -15.90
N GLY A 205 18.44 7.04 -17.17
CA GLY A 205 18.88 5.75 -17.72
C GLY A 205 17.76 4.84 -18.28
N VAL A 206 16.49 5.23 -18.18
CA VAL A 206 15.36 4.51 -18.81
C VAL A 206 15.00 5.17 -20.14
N ASP A 207 14.83 4.35 -21.19
CA ASP A 207 14.41 4.78 -22.53
C ASP A 207 13.09 4.08 -22.94
N PRO A 208 11.96 4.80 -22.94
CA PRO A 208 10.65 4.26 -23.32
C PRO A 208 10.42 4.26 -24.84
N LEU A 209 11.33 4.82 -25.65
CA LEU A 209 11.12 5.00 -27.09
C LEU A 209 10.82 3.68 -27.80
N LYS A 210 11.44 2.59 -27.35
CA LYS A 210 11.21 1.25 -27.92
C LYS A 210 9.75 0.80 -27.86
N ASP A 211 9.02 1.13 -26.79
CA ASP A 211 7.62 0.73 -26.64
C ASP A 211 6.69 1.63 -27.46
N VAL A 212 7.06 2.90 -27.63
CA VAL A 212 6.33 3.90 -28.43
C VAL A 212 6.50 3.67 -29.93
N GLU A 213 7.73 3.35 -30.37
CA GLU A 213 8.08 3.09 -31.77
C GLU A 213 7.48 1.77 -32.27
N LYS A 214 7.37 0.77 -31.40
CA LYS A 214 6.82 -0.55 -31.76
C LYS A 214 5.37 -0.51 -32.25
N HIS A 215 4.62 0.54 -31.93
CA HIS A 215 3.19 0.61 -32.23
C HIS A 215 2.77 1.84 -33.05
N ASP A 216 3.72 2.61 -33.59
CA ASP A 216 3.44 3.80 -34.42
C ASP A 216 2.54 4.86 -33.73
N TYR A 217 2.69 5.01 -32.40
CA TYR A 217 1.83 5.89 -31.58
C TYR A 217 2.33 7.33 -31.45
N GLN A 218 3.14 7.80 -32.41
CA GLN A 218 3.96 9.01 -32.26
C GLN A 218 3.15 10.31 -32.08
N GLU A 219 1.96 10.41 -32.66
CA GLU A 219 1.18 11.67 -32.65
C GLU A 219 0.54 12.00 -31.28
N ARG A 220 0.50 11.06 -30.33
CA ARG A 220 -0.27 11.19 -29.08
C ARG A 220 0.56 11.08 -27.80
N VAL A 221 1.88 11.04 -27.94
CA VAL A 221 2.83 10.81 -26.85
C VAL A 221 3.73 12.04 -26.65
N ALA A 222 3.86 12.49 -25.40
CA ALA A 222 4.86 13.47 -25.02
C ALA A 222 5.74 12.92 -23.89
N MET A 223 7.06 13.09 -23.99
CA MET A 223 8.01 12.55 -23.01
C MET A 223 8.59 13.64 -22.11
N PHE A 224 8.69 13.35 -20.82
CA PHE A 224 9.25 14.24 -19.81
C PHE A 224 10.30 13.50 -18.99
N ARG A 225 11.43 14.16 -18.70
CA ARG A 225 12.48 13.58 -17.87
C ARG A 225 12.44 14.19 -16.48
N THR A 226 12.52 13.35 -15.46
CA THR A 226 12.83 13.78 -14.11
C THR A 226 14.33 13.63 -13.90
N TYR A 227 15.01 14.74 -13.63
CA TYR A 227 16.36 14.73 -13.08
C TYR A 227 16.24 14.76 -11.56
N CYS A 228 17.09 13.98 -10.87
CA CYS A 228 17.10 13.78 -9.41
C CYS A 228 16.41 14.91 -8.61
N CYS A 229 15.32 14.55 -7.92
CA CYS A 229 14.46 15.39 -7.08
C CYS A 229 13.96 16.70 -7.72
N ASP A 230 12.67 16.68 -8.05
CA ASP A 230 11.75 17.84 -8.07
C ASP A 230 11.70 18.76 -9.29
N LYS A 231 12.47 18.53 -10.37
CA LYS A 231 12.31 19.28 -11.63
C LYS A 231 11.90 18.40 -12.80
N ILE A 232 10.67 18.63 -13.27
CA ILE A 232 10.14 18.05 -14.52
C ILE A 232 10.51 19.00 -15.66
N THR A 233 11.30 18.51 -16.62
CA THR A 233 11.65 19.27 -17.83
C THR A 233 11.06 18.56 -19.05
N LYS A 234 10.37 19.31 -19.92
CA LYS A 234 9.87 18.80 -21.20
C LYS A 234 11.05 18.33 -22.04
N ILE A 235 11.02 17.09 -22.50
CA ILE A 235 11.94 16.64 -23.53
C ILE A 235 11.36 17.16 -24.85
N THR A 236 11.92 18.24 -25.39
CA THR A 236 11.78 18.50 -26.82
C THR A 236 12.52 17.38 -27.53
N GLN A 237 11.80 16.54 -28.28
CA GLN A 237 12.41 15.58 -29.20
C GLN A 237 13.53 16.31 -29.97
N PRO A 238 14.78 15.81 -29.99
CA PRO A 238 15.66 16.17 -31.08
C PRO A 238 14.92 15.70 -32.33
N HIS A 239 14.76 16.61 -33.29
CA HIS A 239 14.24 16.27 -34.60
C HIS A 239 14.94 15.01 -35.14
N LEU A 240 14.14 14.18 -35.83
CA LEU A 240 14.57 13.12 -36.75
C LEU A 240 15.95 13.39 -37.39
#